data_AF-A0A3N0IQ97-F1
#
_entry.id   AF-A0A3N0IQ97-F1
#
_cell.length_a   1.000
_cell.length_b   1.000
_cell.length_c   1.000
_cell.angle_alpha   90.00
_cell.angle_beta   90.00
_cell.angle_gamma   90.00
#
_symmetry.space_group_name_H-M   'P 1'
#
loop_
_entity.id
_entity.type
_entity.pdbx_description
1 polymer ?
#
loop_
_entity_poly.entity_id
_entity_poly.type
_entity_poly.pdbx_seq_one_letter_code
_entity_poly.pdbx_strand_id
1 'polypeptide(L)'
;MRWPARRDERGTVLPLVVVSALVLIAVVAFAVDQGIAYAAKARQENALDAARAACMDASFALVAKNAEDPGAMVAACAVRALRDQGFDGSVSIWFYEVPAANSSKTERHWTIGMQVSEQSSTVFARGYGIERLPVASYRVMTAMPYAGEAVWRPSTRRCGRYDFAPGAGEANGAYTALATLGDFPDELVEATRAAMPEATQ
;
A
#
# COMPACT_ATOMS: atom_id res chain seq x y z
N MET A 1 -54.80 -26.21 49.18
CA MET A 1 -53.51 -26.26 48.46
C MET A 1 -53.69 -25.61 47.09
N ARG A 2 -53.24 -24.37 46.89
CA ARG A 2 -53.19 -23.72 45.58
C ARG A 2 -51.79 -23.96 45.01
N TRP A 3 -51.69 -24.70 43.92
CA TRP A 3 -50.45 -24.76 43.13
C TRP A 3 -50.20 -23.40 42.48
N PRO A 4 -48.96 -22.88 42.46
CA PRO A 4 -48.66 -21.69 41.70
C PRO A 4 -48.85 -21.99 40.20
N ALA A 5 -49.66 -21.17 39.54
CA ALA A 5 -49.81 -21.20 38.09
C ALA A 5 -48.43 -21.02 37.45
N ARG A 6 -47.98 -22.01 36.67
CA ARG A 6 -46.78 -21.85 35.83
C ARG A 6 -47.08 -20.72 34.85
N ARG A 7 -46.37 -19.60 34.99
CA ARG A 7 -46.40 -18.53 33.99
C ARG A 7 -45.88 -19.10 32.67
N ASP A 8 -46.64 -18.86 31.61
CA ASP A 8 -46.36 -19.34 30.26
C ASP A 8 -45.26 -18.46 29.62
N GLU A 9 -44.07 -18.46 30.21
CA GLU A 9 -42.90 -17.67 29.73
C GLU A 9 -42.28 -18.29 28.46
N ARG A 10 -42.71 -19.50 28.09
CA ARG A 10 -42.22 -20.25 26.91
C ARG A 10 -42.49 -19.52 25.60
N GLY A 11 -43.59 -18.75 25.52
CA GLY A 11 -43.95 -17.98 24.34
C GLY A 11 -43.04 -16.78 24.06
N THR A 12 -42.41 -16.20 25.09
CA THR A 12 -41.53 -15.02 24.98
C THR A 12 -40.07 -15.41 24.70
N VAL A 13 -39.66 -16.61 25.13
CA VAL A 13 -38.29 -17.11 24.94
C VAL A 13 -38.01 -17.47 23.49
N LEU A 14 -38.97 -18.10 22.79
CA LEU A 14 -38.78 -18.51 21.39
C LEU A 14 -38.46 -17.34 20.43
N PRO A 15 -39.23 -16.24 20.38
CA PRO A 15 -38.90 -15.11 19.51
C PRO A 15 -37.57 -14.45 19.90
N LEU A 16 -37.26 -14.35 21.20
CA LEU A 16 -35.97 -13.84 21.67
C LEU A 16 -34.81 -14.70 21.14
N VAL A 17 -34.91 -16.03 21.27
CA VAL A 17 -33.89 -16.97 20.76
C VAL A 17 -33.72 -16.84 19.25
N VAL A 18 -34.82 -16.73 18.49
CA VAL A 18 -34.75 -16.55 17.04
C VAL A 18 -34.06 -15.24 16.68
N VAL A 19 -34.43 -14.14 17.32
CA VAL A 19 -33.79 -12.83 17.09
C VAL A 19 -32.30 -12.89 17.46
N SER A 20 -31.95 -13.47 18.60
CA SER A 20 -30.56 -13.65 19.01
C SER A 20 -29.77 -14.50 18.01
N ALA A 21 -30.36 -15.59 17.51
CA ALA A 21 -29.72 -16.43 16.50
C ALA A 21 -29.47 -15.67 15.19
N LEU A 22 -30.45 -14.89 14.71
CA LEU A 22 -30.29 -14.05 13.52
C LEU A 22 -29.18 -13.01 13.69
N VAL A 23 -29.11 -12.37 14.85
CA VAL A 23 -28.04 -11.41 15.17
C VAL A 23 -26.67 -12.11 15.17
N LEU A 24 -26.55 -13.28 15.79
CA LEU A 24 -25.30 -14.04 15.81
C LEU A 24 -24.87 -14.45 14.39
N ILE A 25 -25.80 -14.91 13.55
CA ILE A 25 -25.51 -15.25 12.14
C ILE A 25 -25.02 -14.01 11.40
N ALA A 26 -25.66 -12.85 11.60
CA ALA A 26 -25.24 -11.60 10.96
C ALA A 26 -23.82 -11.18 11.39
N VAL A 27 -23.49 -11.32 12.68
CA VAL A 27 -22.14 -11.03 13.19
C VAL A 27 -21.11 -11.97 12.60
N VAL A 28 -21.40 -13.27 12.53
CA VAL A 28 -20.49 -14.26 11.92
C VAL A 28 -20.29 -13.98 10.43
N ALA A 29 -21.38 -13.68 9.70
CA ALA A 29 -21.33 -13.35 8.28
C ALA A 29 -20.41 -12.14 8.02
N PHE A 30 -20.59 -11.06 8.81
CA PHE A 30 -19.74 -9.88 8.74
C PHE A 30 -18.28 -10.21 9.08
N ALA A 31 -18.03 -10.99 10.14
CA ALA A 31 -16.68 -11.37 10.56
C ALA A 31 -15.94 -12.18 9.49
N VAL A 32 -16.63 -13.07 8.76
CA VAL A 32 -16.03 -13.85 7.67
C VAL A 32 -15.58 -12.95 6.52
N ASP A 33 -16.44 -12.04 6.05
CA ASP A 33 -16.08 -11.14 4.94
C ASP A 33 -14.94 -10.18 5.34
N GLN A 34 -14.95 -9.66 6.57
CA GLN A 34 -13.85 -8.86 7.11
C GLN A 34 -12.56 -9.66 7.27
N GLY A 35 -12.65 -10.92 7.69
CA GLY A 35 -11.49 -11.80 7.81
C GLY A 35 -10.80 -12.05 6.46
N ILE A 36 -11.57 -12.22 5.39
CA ILE A 36 -11.06 -12.38 4.03
C ILE A 36 -10.39 -11.08 3.55
N ALA A 37 -11.02 -9.92 3.77
CA ALA A 37 -10.44 -8.63 3.43
C ALA A 37 -9.14 -8.36 4.21
N TYR A 38 -9.10 -8.70 5.49
CA TYR A 38 -7.92 -8.56 6.34
C TYR A 38 -6.78 -9.49 5.90
N ALA A 39 -7.09 -10.75 5.54
CA ALA A 39 -6.10 -11.66 4.99
C ALA A 39 -5.51 -11.16 3.66
N ALA A 40 -6.33 -10.57 2.79
CA ALA A 40 -5.84 -9.92 1.57
C ALA A 40 -4.90 -8.75 1.91
N LYS A 41 -5.29 -7.89 2.85
CA LYS A 41 -4.46 -6.77 3.31
C LYS A 41 -3.12 -7.23 3.87
N ALA A 42 -3.11 -8.27 4.70
CA ALA A 42 -1.88 -8.84 5.26
C ALA A 42 -0.93 -9.39 4.17
N ARG A 43 -1.47 -10.07 3.14
CA ARG A 43 -0.67 -10.50 1.98
C ARG A 43 -0.07 -9.31 1.23
N GLN A 44 -0.86 -8.26 1.02
CA GLN A 44 -0.39 -7.02 0.37
C GLN A 44 0.74 -6.36 1.16
N GLU A 45 0.60 -6.27 2.49
CA GLU A 45 1.64 -5.68 3.35
C GLU A 45 2.94 -6.48 3.33
N ASN A 46 2.85 -7.83 3.39
CA ASN A 46 4.00 -8.71 3.25
C ASN A 46 4.71 -8.54 1.89
N ALA A 47 3.93 -8.44 0.80
CA ALA A 47 4.48 -8.22 -0.53
C ALA A 47 5.16 -6.84 -0.65
N LEU A 48 4.56 -5.79 -0.08
CA LEU A 48 5.16 -4.45 -0.01
C LEU A 48 6.45 -4.43 0.79
N ASP A 49 6.53 -5.20 1.88
CA ASP A 49 7.76 -5.31 2.69
C ASP A 49 8.87 -6.02 1.93
N ALA A 50 8.56 -7.07 1.16
CA ALA A 50 9.51 -7.70 0.25
C ALA A 50 9.97 -6.74 -0.86
N ALA A 51 9.05 -5.98 -1.46
CA ALA A 51 9.38 -4.98 -2.49
C ALA A 51 10.27 -3.85 -1.94
N ARG A 52 10.00 -3.39 -0.71
CA ARG A 52 10.85 -2.45 0.01
C ARG A 52 12.25 -3.03 0.23
N ALA A 53 12.35 -4.27 0.71
CA ALA A 53 13.64 -4.92 0.94
C ALA A 53 14.45 -5.01 -0.37
N ALA A 54 13.82 -5.37 -1.48
CA ALA A 54 14.46 -5.42 -2.79
C ALA A 54 14.95 -4.03 -3.27
N CYS A 55 14.14 -2.99 -3.08
CA CYS A 55 14.52 -1.62 -3.47
C CYS A 55 15.60 -0.99 -2.56
N MET A 56 15.75 -1.51 -1.34
CA MET A 56 16.76 -1.06 -0.37
C MET A 56 18.02 -1.92 -0.37
N ASP A 57 18.10 -2.92 -1.24
CA ASP A 57 19.30 -3.73 -1.39
C ASP A 57 20.50 -2.88 -1.86
N ALA A 58 21.67 -3.11 -1.25
CA ALA A 58 22.86 -2.30 -1.50
C ALA A 58 23.35 -2.40 -2.95
N SER A 59 23.21 -3.57 -3.59
CA SER A 59 23.61 -3.75 -4.99
C SER A 59 22.69 -2.96 -5.92
N PHE A 60 21.39 -2.97 -5.64
CA PHE A 60 20.42 -2.18 -6.38
C PHE A 60 20.66 -0.67 -6.18
N ALA A 61 20.85 -0.22 -4.94
CA ALA A 61 21.08 1.18 -4.60
C ALA A 61 22.33 1.75 -5.31
N LEU A 62 23.38 0.94 -5.47
CA LEU A 62 24.61 1.34 -6.16
C LEU A 62 24.38 1.62 -7.66
N VAL A 63 23.50 0.84 -8.30
CA VAL A 63 23.15 1.03 -9.71
C VAL A 63 22.16 2.17 -9.87
N ALA A 64 21.07 2.17 -9.08
CA ALA A 64 20.00 3.14 -9.19
C ALA A 64 20.49 4.59 -8.99
N LYS A 65 21.44 4.83 -8.07
CA LYS A 65 21.94 6.19 -7.79
C LYS A 65 22.71 6.83 -8.95
N ASN A 66 23.11 6.04 -9.95
CA ASN A 66 23.85 6.51 -11.12
C ASN A 66 23.05 6.36 -12.43
N ALA A 67 21.75 6.04 -12.34
CA ALA A 67 20.89 5.84 -13.49
C ALA A 67 20.23 7.14 -13.96
N GLU A 68 20.04 7.29 -15.29
CA GLU A 68 19.30 8.42 -15.88
C GLU A 68 17.86 8.51 -15.37
N ASP A 69 17.20 7.36 -15.17
CA ASP A 69 15.86 7.30 -14.60
C ASP A 69 15.83 6.38 -13.37
N PRO A 70 16.23 6.88 -12.19
CA PRO A 70 16.21 6.10 -10.96
C PRO A 70 14.77 5.71 -10.57
N GLY A 71 13.78 6.55 -10.89
CA GLY A 71 12.38 6.29 -10.59
C GLY A 71 11.84 5.08 -11.35
N ALA A 72 12.13 4.96 -12.64
CA ALA A 72 11.77 3.80 -13.43
C ALA A 72 12.47 2.52 -12.95
N MET A 73 13.74 2.61 -12.54
CA MET A 73 14.46 1.46 -11.98
C MET A 73 13.85 0.98 -10.66
N VAL A 74 13.51 1.90 -9.77
CA VAL A 74 12.82 1.59 -8.50
C VAL A 74 11.46 0.97 -8.78
N ALA A 75 10.69 1.56 -9.71
CA ALA A 75 9.38 1.04 -10.08
C ALA A 75 9.48 -0.38 -10.63
N ALA A 76 10.43 -0.64 -11.53
CA ALA A 76 10.67 -1.96 -12.09
C ALA A 76 11.09 -2.99 -11.02
N CYS A 77 12.01 -2.61 -10.13
CA CYS A 77 12.47 -3.47 -9.04
C CYS A 77 11.31 -3.86 -8.10
N ALA A 78 10.52 -2.88 -7.67
CA ALA A 78 9.38 -3.10 -6.80
C ALA A 78 8.30 -3.98 -7.46
N VAL A 79 7.96 -3.73 -8.72
CA VAL A 79 6.96 -4.55 -9.44
C VAL A 79 7.44 -5.99 -9.58
N ARG A 80 8.69 -6.21 -9.97
CA ARG A 80 9.26 -7.56 -10.05
C ARG A 80 9.16 -8.28 -8.70
N ALA A 81 9.57 -7.62 -7.62
CA ALA A 81 9.49 -8.19 -6.28
C ALA A 81 8.04 -8.49 -5.85
N LEU A 82 7.07 -7.64 -6.20
CA LEU A 82 5.66 -7.89 -5.94
C LEU A 82 5.13 -9.11 -6.71
N ARG A 83 5.49 -9.24 -8.00
CA ARG A 83 5.10 -10.40 -8.82
C ARG A 83 5.76 -11.69 -8.35
N ASP A 84 7.02 -11.65 -7.92
CA ASP A 84 7.73 -12.80 -7.34
C ASP A 84 7.07 -13.31 -6.04
N GLN A 85 6.40 -12.42 -5.30
CA GLN A 85 5.58 -12.77 -4.13
C GLN A 85 4.16 -13.26 -4.50
N GLY A 86 3.84 -13.36 -5.78
CA GLY A 86 2.54 -13.79 -6.28
C GLY A 86 1.44 -12.73 -6.14
N PHE A 87 1.78 -11.46 -5.99
CA PHE A 87 0.78 -10.38 -6.01
C PHE A 87 0.47 -10.00 -7.46
N ASP A 88 -0.78 -10.23 -7.90
CA ASP A 88 -1.25 -9.97 -9.27
C ASP A 88 -2.13 -8.72 -9.41
N GLY A 89 -2.40 -7.98 -8.33
CA GLY A 89 -3.21 -6.77 -8.38
C GLY A 89 -2.52 -5.59 -9.08
N SER A 90 -3.19 -4.44 -9.07
CA SER A 90 -2.63 -3.20 -9.62
C SER A 90 -1.59 -2.61 -8.67
N VAL A 91 -0.58 -1.95 -9.24
CA VAL A 91 0.53 -1.34 -8.50
C VAL A 91 0.70 0.11 -8.97
N SER A 92 0.81 1.04 -8.03
CA SER A 92 1.18 2.43 -8.29
C SER A 92 2.42 2.79 -7.48
N ILE A 93 3.43 3.35 -8.13
CA ILE A 93 4.71 3.69 -7.52
C ILE A 93 5.00 5.16 -7.78
N TRP A 94 5.18 5.92 -6.72
CA TRP A 94 5.56 7.32 -6.77
C TRP A 94 7.05 7.43 -6.48
N PHE A 95 7.74 8.21 -7.30
CA PHE A 95 9.13 8.57 -7.08
C PHE A 95 9.27 10.08 -7.03
N TYR A 96 9.82 10.56 -5.91
CA TYR A 96 10.17 11.96 -5.73
C TYR A 96 11.65 12.07 -5.35
N GLU A 97 12.37 12.94 -6.04
CA GLU A 97 13.72 13.35 -5.68
C GLU A 97 13.71 14.81 -5.22
N VAL A 98 14.36 15.09 -4.08
CA VAL A 98 14.53 16.46 -3.58
C VAL A 98 15.44 17.26 -4.55
N PRO A 99 15.06 18.49 -4.93
CA PRO A 99 15.88 19.34 -5.79
C PRO A 99 17.30 19.54 -5.24
N ALA A 100 18.29 19.62 -6.12
CA ALA A 100 19.69 19.84 -5.73
C ALA A 100 19.88 21.11 -4.87
N ALA A 101 19.07 22.16 -5.11
CA ALA A 101 19.09 23.40 -4.33
C ALA A 101 18.75 23.20 -2.84
N ASN A 102 18.07 22.11 -2.51
CA ASN A 102 17.58 21.81 -1.16
C ASN A 102 18.30 20.60 -0.53
N SER A 103 19.48 20.24 -1.05
CA SER A 103 20.26 19.09 -0.59
C SER A 103 21.75 19.37 -0.70
N SER A 104 22.57 18.68 0.10
CA SER A 104 24.03 18.80 0.00
C SER A 104 24.56 18.25 -1.34
N LYS A 105 25.77 18.67 -1.74
CA LYS A 105 26.42 18.17 -2.97
C LYS A 105 26.76 16.68 -2.90
N THR A 106 26.89 16.14 -1.70
CA THR A 106 27.27 14.75 -1.42
C THR A 106 26.08 13.82 -1.25
N GLU A 107 24.85 14.33 -1.30
CA GLU A 107 23.63 13.56 -1.03
C GLU A 107 22.55 13.79 -2.08
N ARG A 108 21.78 12.74 -2.33
CA ARG A 108 20.48 12.79 -2.97
C ARG A 108 19.47 12.31 -1.95
N HIS A 109 18.31 12.94 -1.91
CA HIS A 109 17.22 12.55 -1.03
C HIS A 109 16.07 12.09 -1.90
N TRP A 110 15.69 10.83 -1.75
CA TRP A 110 14.61 10.20 -2.49
C TRP A 110 13.49 9.79 -1.54
N THR A 111 12.27 9.93 -2.01
CA THR A 111 11.09 9.40 -1.34
C THR A 111 10.29 8.61 -2.35
N ILE A 112 9.95 7.38 -1.96
CA ILE A 112 9.30 6.39 -2.79
C ILE A 112 8.02 5.97 -2.07
N GLY A 113 6.89 6.14 -2.76
CA GLY A 113 5.59 5.62 -2.32
C GLY A 113 5.23 4.40 -3.16
N MET A 114 4.64 3.38 -2.55
CA MET A 114 4.17 2.19 -3.23
C MET A 114 2.76 1.88 -2.75
N GLN A 115 1.80 1.79 -3.66
CA GLN A 115 0.45 1.32 -3.40
C GLN A 115 0.21 0.05 -4.20
N VAL A 116 -0.40 -0.93 -3.55
CA VAL A 116 -0.96 -2.11 -4.19
C VAL A 116 -2.44 -2.15 -3.92
N SER A 117 -3.23 -2.60 -4.89
CA SER A 117 -4.67 -2.78 -4.70
C SER A 117 -5.23 -3.97 -5.47
N GLU A 118 -6.22 -4.63 -4.87
CA GLU A 118 -6.95 -5.75 -5.48
C GLU A 118 -8.42 -5.72 -5.08
N GLN A 119 -9.23 -6.53 -5.76
CA GLN A 119 -10.63 -6.74 -5.44
C GLN A 119 -10.79 -8.08 -4.73
N SER A 120 -10.97 -8.06 -3.41
CA SER A 120 -11.13 -9.27 -2.60
C SER A 120 -12.57 -9.78 -2.67
N SER A 121 -12.76 -11.09 -2.86
CA SER A 121 -14.09 -11.69 -2.98
C SER A 121 -14.84 -11.73 -1.65
N THR A 122 -16.14 -11.47 -1.66
CA THR A 122 -17.03 -11.68 -0.51
C THR A 122 -17.77 -13.02 -0.59
N VAL A 123 -18.19 -13.53 0.57
CA VAL A 123 -18.99 -14.74 0.73
C VAL A 123 -20.42 -14.38 1.08
N PHE A 124 -20.65 -13.63 2.17
CA PHE A 124 -22.00 -13.32 2.64
C PHE A 124 -22.54 -12.02 2.03
N ALA A 125 -21.71 -10.99 1.93
CA ALA A 125 -22.08 -9.71 1.34
C ALA A 125 -22.48 -9.83 -0.14
N ARG A 126 -22.03 -10.89 -0.83
CA ARG A 126 -22.48 -11.23 -2.20
C ARG A 126 -23.99 -11.44 -2.28
N GLY A 127 -24.60 -12.04 -1.25
CA GLY A 127 -26.05 -12.22 -1.16
C GLY A 127 -26.83 -10.89 -1.11
N TYR A 128 -26.14 -9.78 -0.81
CA TYR A 128 -26.66 -8.42 -0.78
C TYR A 128 -26.15 -7.57 -1.96
N GLY A 129 -25.57 -8.20 -2.99
CA GLY A 129 -25.08 -7.52 -4.20
C GLY A 129 -23.66 -6.95 -4.11
N ILE A 130 -22.95 -7.15 -2.98
CA ILE A 130 -21.55 -6.72 -2.83
C ILE A 130 -20.66 -7.91 -3.14
N GLU A 131 -20.26 -8.11 -4.38
CA GLU A 131 -19.48 -9.29 -4.79
C GLU A 131 -18.00 -9.23 -4.39
N ARG A 132 -17.45 -8.01 -4.30
CA ARG A 132 -16.04 -7.77 -4.04
C ARG A 132 -15.84 -6.53 -3.18
N LEU A 133 -14.78 -6.54 -2.39
CA LEU A 133 -14.34 -5.41 -1.57
C LEU A 133 -12.99 -4.91 -2.10
N PRO A 134 -12.84 -3.60 -2.35
CA PRO A 134 -11.54 -3.03 -2.67
C PRO A 134 -10.63 -3.11 -1.44
N VAL A 135 -9.45 -3.71 -1.61
CA VAL A 135 -8.42 -3.76 -0.58
C VAL A 135 -7.16 -3.13 -1.16
N ALA A 136 -6.63 -2.15 -0.45
CA ALA A 136 -5.39 -1.48 -0.82
C ALA A 136 -4.47 -1.33 0.40
N SER A 137 -3.18 -1.46 0.14
CA SER A 137 -2.12 -1.21 1.11
C SER A 137 -1.11 -0.25 0.50
N TYR A 138 -0.54 0.58 1.36
CA TYR A 138 0.39 1.63 0.97
C TYR A 138 1.64 1.60 1.86
N ARG A 139 2.79 1.91 1.27
CA ARG A 139 4.06 1.99 1.99
C ARG A 139 4.90 3.13 1.45
N VAL A 140 5.52 3.89 2.34
CA VAL A 140 6.52 4.91 2.00
C VAL A 140 7.89 4.45 2.47
N MET A 141 8.91 4.80 1.69
CA MET A 141 10.30 4.69 2.10
C MET A 141 11.09 5.89 1.62
N THR A 142 12.15 6.20 2.35
CA THR A 142 13.11 7.25 2.01
C THR A 142 14.48 6.61 1.82
N ALA A 143 15.22 7.09 0.83
CA ALA A 143 16.59 6.68 0.57
C ALA A 143 17.46 7.92 0.45
N MET A 144 18.69 7.85 0.99
CA MET A 144 19.68 8.91 0.87
C MET A 144 20.94 8.40 0.18
N PRO A 145 20.95 8.24 -1.16
CA PRO A 145 22.18 7.91 -1.87
C PRO A 145 23.23 9.01 -1.66
N TYR A 146 24.41 8.61 -1.21
CA TYR A 146 25.52 9.52 -0.97
C TYR A 146 26.78 9.17 -1.80
N ALA A 147 27.67 10.13 -1.91
CA ALA A 147 29.00 10.01 -2.51
C ALA A 147 30.02 10.86 -1.73
N GLY A 148 31.30 10.46 -1.76
CA GLY A 148 32.35 11.10 -0.97
C GLY A 148 32.66 12.55 -1.37
N GLU A 149 32.50 12.89 -2.66
CA GLU A 149 32.75 14.25 -3.18
C GLU A 149 31.49 14.89 -3.73
N ALA A 150 30.90 14.27 -4.75
CA ALA A 150 29.68 14.75 -5.39
C ALA A 150 28.83 13.58 -5.87
N VAL A 151 27.52 13.67 -5.65
CA VAL A 151 26.56 12.72 -6.22
C VAL A 151 26.32 13.04 -7.69
N TRP A 152 26.32 12.01 -8.52
CA TRP A 152 25.87 12.12 -9.90
C TRP A 152 24.36 12.38 -9.92
N ARG A 153 23.90 13.26 -10.82
CA ARG A 153 22.48 13.58 -11.04
C ARG A 153 22.18 13.64 -12.54
N PRO A 154 20.99 13.18 -12.97
CA PRO A 154 20.57 13.35 -14.35
C PRO A 154 20.39 14.84 -14.67
N SER A 155 20.55 15.20 -15.94
CA SER A 155 20.36 16.57 -16.42
C SER A 155 18.95 17.10 -16.17
N THR A 156 17.96 16.21 -16.24
CA THR A 156 16.56 16.49 -15.97
C THR A 156 16.06 15.61 -14.83
N ARG A 157 15.58 16.22 -13.76
CA ARG A 157 14.93 15.49 -12.66
C ARG A 157 13.57 14.96 -13.12
N ARG A 158 13.36 13.65 -13.01
CA ARG A 158 12.10 12.98 -13.34
C ARG A 158 11.39 12.52 -12.07
N CYS A 159 10.39 13.28 -11.64
CA CYS A 159 9.49 12.92 -10.53
C CYS A 159 8.11 12.56 -11.08
N GLY A 160 7.42 11.59 -10.48
CA GLY A 160 6.10 11.21 -10.95
C GLY A 160 5.61 9.89 -10.40
N ARG A 161 4.57 9.37 -11.06
CA ARG A 161 3.91 8.10 -10.75
C ARG A 161 4.08 7.12 -11.89
N TYR A 162 4.34 5.86 -11.56
CA TYR A 162 4.37 4.71 -12.46
C TYR A 162 3.22 3.78 -12.09
N ASP A 163 2.30 3.55 -13.02
CA ASP A 163 1.12 2.71 -12.83
C ASP A 163 1.24 1.40 -13.62
N PHE A 164 0.92 0.29 -12.97
CA PHE A 164 0.98 -1.06 -13.54
C PHE A 164 -0.39 -1.73 -13.38
N ALA A 165 -0.92 -2.21 -14.50
CA ALA A 165 -2.15 -2.97 -14.53
C ALA A 165 -1.99 -4.32 -13.78
N PRO A 166 -3.10 -4.97 -13.38
CA PRO A 166 -3.05 -6.32 -12.82
C PRO A 166 -2.28 -7.30 -13.72
N GLY A 167 -1.39 -8.09 -13.13
CA GLY A 167 -0.51 -9.05 -13.82
C GLY A 167 0.54 -8.44 -14.75
N ALA A 168 0.60 -7.11 -14.92
CA ALA A 168 1.62 -6.49 -15.74
C ALA A 168 3.01 -6.63 -15.09
N GLY A 169 4.00 -7.05 -15.90
CA GLY A 169 5.41 -7.10 -15.51
C GLY A 169 6.09 -5.73 -15.52
N GLU A 170 7.34 -5.67 -15.07
CA GLU A 170 8.07 -4.42 -14.80
C GLU A 170 8.29 -3.50 -16.01
N ALA A 171 8.22 -4.03 -17.24
CA ALA A 171 8.43 -3.26 -18.47
C ALA A 171 7.19 -2.47 -18.92
N ASN A 172 6.01 -2.73 -18.33
CA ASN A 172 4.73 -2.26 -18.85
C ASN A 172 4.12 -1.12 -18.01
N GLY A 173 4.96 -0.35 -17.30
CA GLY A 173 4.52 0.76 -16.46
C GLY A 173 4.14 2.01 -17.26
N ALA A 174 2.97 2.58 -16.98
CA ALA A 174 2.56 3.87 -17.50
C ALA A 174 3.08 5.01 -16.61
N TYR A 175 3.86 5.93 -17.18
CA TYR A 175 4.42 7.06 -16.43
C TYR A 175 3.52 8.31 -16.52
N THR A 176 3.27 8.93 -15.37
CA THR A 176 2.63 10.24 -15.23
C THR A 176 3.56 11.19 -14.49
N ALA A 177 3.92 12.31 -15.12
CA ALA A 177 4.74 13.34 -14.50
C ALA A 177 3.95 14.10 -13.43
N LEU A 178 4.58 14.37 -12.29
CA LEU A 178 4.03 15.19 -11.20
C LEU A 178 4.98 16.35 -10.94
N ALA A 179 4.48 17.58 -11.02
CA ALA A 179 5.32 18.77 -11.12
C ALA A 179 5.80 19.26 -9.75
N THR A 180 4.95 19.17 -8.75
CA THR A 180 5.20 19.70 -7.41
C THR A 180 5.10 18.59 -6.36
N LEU A 181 5.75 18.78 -5.22
CA LEU A 181 5.65 17.82 -4.11
C LEU A 181 4.19 17.68 -3.63
N GLY A 182 3.38 18.73 -3.71
CA GLY A 182 1.96 18.67 -3.32
C GLY A 182 1.07 17.81 -4.23
N ASP A 183 1.55 17.40 -5.40
CA ASP A 183 0.82 16.50 -6.31
C ASP A 183 0.96 15.02 -5.91
N PHE A 184 1.77 14.71 -4.90
CA PHE A 184 2.03 13.37 -4.39
C PHE A 184 1.12 13.03 -3.19
N PRO A 185 0.93 11.73 -2.85
CA PRO A 185 0.18 11.33 -1.67
C PRO A 185 0.71 11.97 -0.38
N ASP A 186 -0.19 12.35 0.52
CA ASP A 186 0.14 13.12 1.74
C ASP A 186 1.22 12.43 2.59
N GLU A 187 1.15 11.10 2.74
CA GLU A 187 2.13 10.35 3.53
C GLU A 187 3.54 10.40 2.90
N LEU A 188 3.63 10.44 1.57
CA LEU A 188 4.90 10.63 0.86
C LEU A 188 5.43 12.04 1.09
N VAL A 189 4.55 13.04 1.00
CA VAL A 189 4.89 14.44 1.24
C VAL A 189 5.41 14.63 2.66
N GLU A 190 4.73 14.07 3.66
CA GLU A 190 5.14 14.09 5.06
C GLU A 190 6.50 13.41 5.26
N ALA A 191 6.68 12.21 4.70
CA ALA A 191 7.96 11.50 4.78
C ALA A 191 9.10 12.26 4.11
N THR A 192 8.83 12.93 2.99
CA THR A 192 9.81 13.79 2.30
C THR A 192 10.22 14.94 3.20
N ARG A 193 9.27 15.66 3.78
CA ARG A 193 9.54 16.79 4.68
C ARG A 193 10.29 16.35 5.93
N ALA A 194 9.94 15.20 6.50
CA ALA A 194 10.59 14.64 7.68
C ALA A 194 12.01 14.15 7.41
N ALA A 195 12.31 13.71 6.19
CA ALA A 195 13.64 13.23 5.80
C ALA A 195 14.59 14.35 5.37
N MET A 196 14.08 15.55 5.06
CA MET A 196 14.92 16.70 4.78
C MET A 196 15.56 17.19 6.09
N PRO A 197 16.87 17.47 6.11
CA PRO A 197 17.48 18.12 7.27
C PRO A 197 16.78 19.47 7.51
N GLU A 198 16.61 19.85 8.78
CA GLU A 198 16.16 21.21 9.11
C GLU A 198 17.02 22.19 8.32
N ALA A 199 16.38 23.08 7.55
CA ALA A 199 17.09 24.07 6.78
C ALA A 199 17.93 24.91 7.74
N THR A 200 19.23 24.66 7.79
CA THR A 200 20.17 25.54 8.48
C THR A 200 20.11 26.86 7.73
N GLN A 201 19.45 27.85 8.33
CA GLN A 201 19.52 29.25 7.93
C GLN A 201 20.96 29.74 7.91
#